data_AF-A0A1F8NFF7-F1
#
_entry.id   AF-A0A1F8NFF7-F1
#
_cell.length_a   1.000
_cell.length_b   1.000
_cell.length_c   1.000
_cell.angle_alpha   90.00
_cell.angle_beta   90.00
_cell.angle_gamma   90.00
#
_symmetry.space_group_name_H-M   'P 1'
#
loop_
_entity.id
_entity.type
_entity.pdbx_description
1 polymer ?
#
loop_
_entity_poly.entity_id
_entity_poly.type
_entity_poly.pdbx_seq_one_letter_code
_entity_poly.pdbx_strand_id
1 'polypeptide(L)' 'MTSWISGLVVSGEIQCNGCGRMVRHPERYAYLTEDNKPAQRLCERCSRTRGLLRQRRDEKGREMETFL' A
#
# COMPACT_ATOMS: atom_id res chain seq x y z
N MET A 1 -14.27 -5.33 -14.51
CA MET A 1 -13.95 -4.48 -13.35
C MET A 1 -12.79 -5.14 -12.64
N THR A 2 -11.59 -5.01 -13.21
CA THR A 2 -10.39 -5.58 -12.61
C THR A 2 -9.73 -4.48 -11.81
N SER A 3 -9.86 -4.58 -10.49
CA SER A 3 -9.10 -3.76 -9.56
C SER A 3 -7.98 -4.63 -9.00
N TRP A 4 -6.74 -4.16 -9.10
CA TRP A 4 -5.58 -4.86 -8.57
C TRP A 4 -4.83 -3.98 -7.57
N ILE A 5 -4.32 -4.62 -6.53
CA ILE A 5 -3.61 -4.00 -5.42
C ILE A 5 -2.26 -4.70 -5.26
N SER A 6 -1.20 -3.94 -5.01
CA SER A 6 0.12 -4.49 -4.73
C SER A 6 0.82 -3.72 -3.61
N GLY A 7 1.44 -4.46 -2.69
CA GLY A 7 2.38 -3.91 -1.73
C GLY A 7 3.77 -3.82 -2.34
N LEU A 8 4.33 -2.62 -2.39
CA LEU A 8 5.66 -2.35 -2.94
C LEU A 8 6.53 -1.64 -1.90
N VAL A 9 7.85 -1.72 -2.06
CA VAL A 9 8.84 -0.95 -1.30
C VAL A 9 9.34 0.18 -2.18
N VAL A 10 9.37 1.40 -1.65
CA VAL A 10 9.90 2.56 -2.37
C VAL A 10 11.40 2.37 -2.61
N SER A 11 11.88 2.63 -3.83
CA SER A 11 13.32 2.64 -4.18
C SER A 11 13.95 4.04 -4.21
N GLY A 12 13.14 5.10 -4.21
CA GLY A 12 13.57 6.50 -4.15
C GLY A 12 12.63 7.32 -3.28
N GLU A 13 11.86 8.21 -3.90
CA GLU A 13 10.79 8.95 -3.24
C GLU A 13 9.52 8.95 -4.11
N ILE A 14 8.35 8.78 -3.48
CA ILE A 14 7.06 8.91 -4.15
C ILE A 14 6.12 9.76 -3.31
N GLN A 15 5.16 10.43 -3.94
CA GLN A 15 4.13 11.16 -3.22
C GLN A 15 2.89 10.27 -2.98
N CYS A 16 2.39 10.24 -1.74
CA CYS A 16 1.15 9.58 -1.39
C CYS A 16 -0.05 10.37 -1.94
N ASN A 17 -0.92 9.73 -2.72
CA ASN A 17 -2.13 10.35 -3.26
C ASN A 17 -3.22 10.62 -2.21
N GLY A 18 -3.11 10.01 -1.02
CA GLY A 18 -4.09 10.18 0.06
C GLY A 18 -3.81 11.38 0.97
N CYS A 19 -2.56 11.53 1.42
CA CYS A 19 -2.18 12.56 2.39
C CYS A 19 -1.10 13.54 1.88
N GLY A 20 -0.64 13.39 0.64
CA GLY A 20 0.36 14.28 0.03
C GLY A 20 1.79 14.12 0.56
N ARG A 21 2.01 13.34 1.62
CA ARG A 21 3.34 13.02 2.18
C ARG A 21 4.25 12.33 1.15
N MET A 22 5.53 12.67 1.18
CA MET A 22 6.58 11.89 0.51
C MET A 22 6.86 10.60 1.30
N VAL A 23 6.78 9.47 0.60
CA VAL A 23 7.14 8.12 1.06
C VAL A 23 8.52 7.83 0.46
N ARG A 24 9.49 7.47 1.30
CA ARG A 24 10.90 7.34 0.91
C ARG A 24 11.40 5.91 1.08
N HIS A 25 12.45 5.51 0.36
CA HIS A 25 13.10 4.24 0.63
C HIS A 25 13.55 4.14 2.10
N PRO A 26 13.33 2.99 2.80
CA PRO A 26 12.74 1.72 2.36
C PRO A 26 11.26 1.54 2.79
N GLU A 27 10.46 2.60 2.85
CA GLU A 27 9.05 2.51 3.26
C GLU A 27 8.18 1.74 2.26
N ARG A 28 7.10 1.13 2.77
CA ARG A 28 6.12 0.40 1.96
C ARG A 28 4.97 1.31 1.51
N TYR A 29 4.35 0.96 0.39
CA TYR A 29 3.15 1.62 -0.12
C TYR A 29 2.25 0.66 -0.90
N ALA A 30 0.95 0.98 -0.97
CA ALA A 30 0.02 0.32 -1.87
C ALA A 30 0.08 0.96 -3.25
N TYR A 31 0.15 0.15 -4.29
CA TYR A 31 -0.13 0.51 -5.68
C TYR A 31 -1.49 -0.04 -6.08
N LEU A 32 -2.41 0.84 -6.46
CA LEU A 32 -3.79 0.52 -6.81
C LEU A 32 -4.00 0.83 -8.30
N THR A 33 -4.49 -0.13 -9.06
CA THR A 33 -4.90 0.06 -10.45
C THR A 33 -6.36 -0.35 -10.61
N GLU A 34 -7.17 0.57 -11.11
CA GLU A 34 -8.57 0.34 -11.45
C GLU A 34 -8.76 0.68 -12.94
N ASP A 35 -9.56 -0.12 -13.65
CA ASP A 35 -9.91 0.16 -15.06
C ASP A 35 -10.43 1.60 -15.23
N ASN A 36 -9.89 2.32 -16.22
CA ASN A 36 -10.24 3.73 -16.54
C ASN A 36 -9.94 4.77 -15.45
N LYS A 37 -9.10 4.47 -14.46
CA LYS A 37 -8.65 5.44 -13.46
C LYS A 37 -7.12 5.52 -13.37
N PRO A 38 -6.56 6.70 -13.05
CA PRO A 38 -5.14 6.81 -12.75
C PRO A 38 -4.76 5.91 -11.58
N ALA A 39 -3.60 5.25 -11.70
CA ALA A 39 -3.07 4.45 -10.62
C ALA A 39 -2.84 5.30 -9.36
N GLN A 40 -3.20 4.76 -8.20
CA GLN A 40 -2.98 5.43 -6.91
C GLN A 40 -1.83 4.78 -6.14
N ARG A 41 -1.06 5.61 -5.44
CA ARG A 41 0.03 5.25 -4.56
C ARG A 41 -0.30 5.75 -3.17
N LEU A 42 -0.43 4.84 -2.20
CA LEU A 42 -0.83 5.19 -0.84
C LEU A 42 0.20 4.70 0.17
N CYS A 43 0.63 5.57 1.08
CA CYS A 43 1.45 5.15 2.22
C CYS A 43 0.71 4.14 3.10
N GLU A 44 1.44 3.43 3.96
CA GLU A 44 0.84 2.45 4.88
C GLU A 44 -0.27 3.03 5.74
N ARG A 45 -0.11 4.27 6.24
CA ARG A 45 -1.15 4.93 7.05
C ARG A 45 -2.46 5.09 6.28
N CYS A 46 -2.40 5.67 5.08
CA CYS A 46 -3.59 5.83 4.23
C CYS A 46 -4.17 4.47 3.82
N SER A 47 -3.31 3.49 3.58
CA SER A 47 -3.72 2.12 3.25
C SER A 47 -4.46 1.47 4.41
N ARG A 48 -3.96 1.62 5.64
CA ARG A 48 -4.61 1.10 6.86
C ARG A 48 -5.98 1.75 7.08
N THR A 49 -6.05 3.08 6.96
CA THR A 49 -7.32 3.82 7.08
C THR A 49 -8.35 3.42 6.03
N ARG A 50 -7.90 3.04 4.83
CA ARG A 50 -8.78 2.56 3.75
C ARG A 50 -9.03 1.04 3.78
N GLY A 51 -8.55 0.33 4.80
CA GLY A 51 -8.74 -1.13 4.92
C GLY A 51 -7.96 -1.95 3.89
N LEU A 52 -6.91 -1.38 3.27
CA LEU A 52 -6.09 -2.02 2.24
C LEU A 52 -4.97 -2.89 2.81
N LEU A 53 -4.87 -2.97 4.15
CA LEU A 53 -3.94 -3.83 4.87
C LEU A 53 -4.74 -4.85 5.66
N ARG A 54 -4.40 -6.14 5.49
CA ARG A 54 -4.89 -7.22 6.35
C ARG A 54 -3.81 -7.66 7.29
N GLN A 55 -4.20 -7.88 8.54
CA GLN A 55 -3.39 -8.63 9.49
C GLN A 55 -3.43 -10.12 9.11
N ARG A 56 -2.26 -10.73 9.04
CA ARG A 56 -2.09 -12.18 8.99
C ARG A 56 -1.12 -12.59 10.08
N ARG A 57 -1.27 -13.83 10.54
CA ARG A 57 -0.23 -14.50 11.33
C ARG A 57 0.66 -15.30 10.40
N ASP A 58 1.97 -15.18 10.58
CA ASP A 58 2.91 -16.07 9.92
C ASP A 58 2.90 -17.47 10.57
N GLU A 59 3.67 -18.39 10.00
CA GLU A 59 3.80 -19.77 10.51
C GLU A 59 4.39 -19.84 11.92
N LYS A 60 5.02 -18.75 12.40
CA LYS A 60 5.58 -18.60 13.74
C LYS A 60 4.64 -17.85 14.69
N GLY A 61 3.41 -17.56 14.27
CA GLY A 61 2.39 -16.86 15.06
C GLY A 61 2.61 -15.35 15.20
N ARG A 62 3.56 -14.75 14.47
CA ARG A 62 3.82 -13.31 14.49
C ARG A 62 2.79 -12.58 13.64
N GLU A 63 2.27 -11.47 14.14
CA GLU A 63 1.35 -10.62 13.41
C GLU A 63 2.09 -9.79 12.37
N MET A 64 1.70 -9.90 11.11
CA MET A 64 2.23 -9.14 9.99
C MET A 64 1.09 -8.52 9.19
N GLU A 65 1.26 -7.24 8.81
CA GLU A 65 0.35 -6.59 7.86
C GLU A 65 0.82 -6.83 6.43
N THR A 66 -0.12 -7.28 5.59
CA THR A 66 0.07 -7.50 4.14
C THR A 66 -1.00 -6.71 3.38
N PHE A 67 -0.63 -6.16 2.22
CA PHE A 67 -1.59 -5.47 1.34
C PHE A 67 -2.57 -6.49 0.71
N LEU A 68 -3.81 -6.05 0.51
CA LEU A 68 -4.90 -6.87 -0.04
C LEU A 68 -4.63 -7.43 -1.43
#